data_AF-A0A2D4LVH5-F1
#
_entry.id   AF-A0A2D4LVH5-F1
#
_cell.length_a   1.000
_cell.length_b   1.000
_cell.length_c   1.000
_cell.angle_alpha   90.00
_cell.angle_beta   90.00
_cell.angle_gamma   90.00
#
_symmetry.space_group_name_H-M   'P 1'
#
loop_
_entity.id
_entity.type
_entity.pdbx_description
1 polymer ?
#
loop_
_entity_poly.entity_id
_entity_poly.type
_entity_poly.pdbx_seq_one_letter_code
_entity_poly.pdbx_strand_id
1 'polypeptide(L)'
;MVQKKRICPRLLDYLVIIGARQPSSDSVAQTPELLRRYPLEDHTDFPLPPDVVFFCQPEGCLSVRQKRMSLRDDTSFVFMLTDKDTGIIRYGICVNFYRSFQKRISKEKGEGHRSRNGQKAPKSGDASTVQEERANE
;
A
#
# COMPACT_ATOMS: atom_id res chain seq x y z
N MET A 1 15.91 2.07 -49.50
CA MET A 1 14.77 2.77 -48.86
C MET A 1 15.31 3.48 -47.63
N VAL A 2 15.28 4.82 -47.59
CA VAL A 2 15.74 5.58 -46.42
C VAL A 2 14.71 5.36 -45.30
N GLN A 3 15.14 4.72 -44.21
CA GLN A 3 14.40 4.69 -42.95
C GLN A 3 14.19 6.15 -42.51
N LYS A 4 13.01 6.73 -42.77
CA LYS A 4 12.65 8.03 -42.20
C LYS A 4 12.70 7.86 -40.68
N LYS A 5 13.70 8.47 -40.03
CA LYS A 5 13.79 8.51 -38.57
C LYS A 5 12.46 9.05 -38.05
N ARG A 6 11.69 8.20 -37.37
CA ARG A 6 10.47 8.60 -36.67
C ARG A 6 10.90 9.60 -35.59
N ILE A 7 10.41 10.83 -35.69
CA ILE A 7 10.67 11.85 -34.68
C ILE A 7 9.86 11.46 -33.45
N CYS A 8 10.52 11.34 -32.29
CA CYS A 8 9.83 11.19 -31.01
C CYS A 8 9.18 12.54 -30.68
N PRO A 9 7.84 12.64 -30.65
CA PRO A 9 7.17 13.92 -30.43
C PRO A 9 7.32 14.44 -28.99
N ARG A 10 7.72 13.57 -28.06
CA ARG A 10 7.79 13.82 -26.62
C ARG A 10 9.08 13.26 -26.03
N LEU A 11 9.58 13.91 -24.97
CA LEU A 11 10.70 13.42 -24.17
C LEU A 11 10.28 12.21 -23.30
N LEU A 12 9.08 12.27 -22.73
CA LEU A 12 8.47 11.22 -21.93
C LEU A 12 7.00 11.11 -22.32
N ASP A 13 6.54 9.89 -22.64
CA ASP A 13 5.12 9.68 -22.94
C ASP A 13 4.27 9.70 -21.67
N TYR A 14 4.67 8.95 -20.64
CA TYR A 14 3.92 8.84 -19.40
C TYR A 14 4.82 8.83 -18.17
N LEU A 15 4.31 9.41 -17.08
CA LEU A 15 4.80 9.17 -15.72
C LEU A 15 3.70 8.42 -14.96
N VAL A 16 4.03 7.25 -14.40
CA VAL A 16 3.09 6.41 -13.67
C VAL A 16 3.59 6.15 -12.26
N ILE A 17 2.67 6.14 -11.30
CA ILE A 17 2.90 5.73 -9.92
C ILE A 17 2.14 4.43 -9.72
N ILE A 18 2.88 3.37 -9.41
CA ILE A 18 2.36 2.00 -9.30
C ILE A 18 2.64 1.48 -7.90
N GLY A 19 1.70 0.74 -7.35
CA GLY A 19 1.81 0.17 -6.01
C GLY A 19 0.55 -0.58 -5.59
N ALA A 20 0.49 -1.00 -4.33
CA ALA A 20 -0.73 -1.57 -3.75
C ALA A 20 -1.65 -0.45 -3.26
N ARG A 21 -2.92 -0.41 -3.70
CA ARG A 21 -3.89 0.60 -3.22
C ARG A 21 -4.19 0.48 -1.73
N GLN A 22 -4.19 -0.75 -1.23
CA GLN A 22 -4.38 -1.07 0.19
C GLN A 22 -3.25 -2.00 0.64
N PRO A 23 -2.08 -1.44 1.03
CA PRO A 23 -0.94 -2.26 1.41
C PRO A 23 -1.22 -3.06 2.68
N SER A 24 -0.76 -4.32 2.70
CA SER A 24 -0.92 -5.27 3.80
C SER A 24 0.39 -6.00 4.09
N SER A 25 0.68 -6.21 5.37
CA SER A 25 1.82 -7.01 5.83
C SER A 25 1.58 -8.53 5.77
N ASP A 26 0.35 -8.94 5.49
CA ASP A 26 -0.08 -10.33 5.60
C ASP A 26 0.05 -11.07 4.26
N SER A 27 0.17 -10.33 3.15
CA SER A 27 0.49 -10.88 1.83
C SER A 27 1.99 -10.78 1.55
N VAL A 28 2.52 -11.83 0.92
CA VAL A 28 3.91 -11.85 0.42
C VAL A 28 4.07 -10.88 -0.75
N ALA A 29 3.10 -10.88 -1.67
CA ALA A 29 3.05 -9.99 -2.83
C ALA A 29 1.60 -9.55 -3.08
N GLN A 30 1.40 -8.28 -3.42
CA GLN A 30 0.09 -7.75 -3.81
C GLN A 30 0.08 -7.42 -5.30
N THR A 31 -1.09 -7.57 -5.92
CA THR A 31 -1.28 -7.18 -7.32
C THR A 31 -0.94 -5.70 -7.50
N PRO A 32 -0.03 -5.35 -8.42
CA PRO A 32 0.31 -3.97 -8.69
C PRO A 32 -0.86 -3.25 -9.33
N GLU A 33 -1.14 -2.04 -8.86
CA GLU A 33 -2.18 -1.17 -9.38
C GLU A 33 -1.61 0.17 -9.81
N LEU A 34 -2.23 0.77 -10.83
CA LEU A 34 -1.98 2.15 -11.20
C LEU A 34 -2.61 3.08 -10.15
N LEU A 35 -1.76 3.75 -9.38
CA LEU A 35 -2.18 4.70 -8.34
C LEU A 35 -2.38 6.09 -8.92
N ARG A 36 -1.51 6.48 -9.85
CA ARG A 36 -1.57 7.79 -10.52
C ARG A 36 -0.86 7.74 -11.87
N ARG A 37 -1.29 8.59 -12.80
CA ARG A 37 -0.62 8.77 -14.10
C ARG A 37 -0.60 10.22 -14.55
N TYR A 38 0.35 10.53 -15.42
CA TYR A 38 0.44 11.78 -16.15
C TYR A 38 0.89 11.52 -17.60
N PRO A 39 0.23 12.10 -18.61
CA PRO A 39 -1.04 12.82 -18.51
C PRO A 39 -2.19 11.93 -17.98
N LEU A 40 -3.32 12.56 -17.61
CA LEU A 40 -4.50 11.83 -17.11
C LEU A 40 -5.21 11.08 -18.24
N GLU A 41 -5.09 11.56 -19.47
CA GLU A 41 -5.66 10.97 -20.68
C GLU A 41 -4.57 10.27 -21.48
N ASP A 42 -5.01 9.38 -22.37
CA ASP A 42 -4.11 8.64 -23.23
C ASP A 42 -3.68 9.49 -24.44
N HIS A 43 -2.44 9.32 -24.87
CA HIS A 43 -1.96 9.83 -26.15
C HIS A 43 -2.60 9.04 -27.29
N THR A 44 -3.09 9.75 -28.31
CA THR A 44 -3.75 9.13 -29.48
C THR A 44 -2.84 8.20 -30.26
N ASP A 45 -1.53 8.49 -30.29
CA ASP A 45 -0.50 7.70 -30.95
C ASP A 45 0.12 6.61 -30.06
N PHE A 46 -0.22 6.62 -28.76
CA PHE A 46 0.27 5.65 -27.80
C PHE A 46 -0.63 5.56 -26.57
N PRO A 47 -1.71 4.75 -26.60
CA PRO A 47 -2.49 4.49 -25.41
C PRO A 47 -1.62 3.79 -24.36
N LEU A 48 -1.79 4.16 -23.09
CA LEU A 48 -0.99 3.57 -22.01
C LEU A 48 -1.42 2.11 -21.81
N PRO A 49 -0.53 1.12 -21.99
CA PRO A 49 -0.91 -0.27 -21.81
C PRO A 49 -1.33 -0.53 -20.36
N PRO A 50 -2.51 -1.14 -20.10
CA PRO A 50 -2.95 -1.43 -18.73
C PRO A 50 -1.97 -2.35 -18.00
N ASP A 51 -1.33 -3.25 -18.74
CA ASP A 51 -0.37 -4.23 -18.21
C ASP A 51 0.99 -3.63 -17.83
N VAL A 52 1.22 -2.33 -18.09
CA VAL A 52 2.46 -1.63 -17.70
C VAL A 52 2.76 -1.78 -16.21
N VAL A 53 1.73 -1.97 -15.38
CA VAL A 53 1.84 -2.20 -13.94
C VAL A 53 2.66 -3.44 -13.60
N PHE A 54 2.55 -4.50 -14.40
CA PHE A 54 3.28 -5.75 -14.21
C PHE A 54 4.73 -5.65 -14.71
N PHE A 55 4.99 -4.82 -15.72
CA PHE A 55 6.37 -4.52 -16.13
C PHE A 55 7.11 -3.71 -15.08
N CYS A 56 6.42 -2.79 -14.38
CA CYS A 56 7.04 -2.03 -13.30
C CYS A 56 7.22 -2.83 -12.00
N GLN A 57 6.40 -3.83 -11.78
CA GLN A 57 6.40 -4.67 -10.57
C GLN A 57 6.25 -6.16 -10.95
N PRO A 58 7.29 -6.78 -11.54
CA PRO A 58 7.22 -8.17 -12.03
C PRO A 58 6.96 -9.18 -10.90
N GLU A 59 7.51 -8.94 -9.72
CA GLU A 59 7.31 -9.76 -8.51
C GLU A 59 6.08 -9.33 -7.69
N GLY A 60 5.31 -8.36 -8.20
CA GLY A 60 4.24 -7.70 -7.47
C GLY A 60 4.73 -6.72 -6.39
N CYS A 61 3.79 -6.09 -5.70
CA CYS A 61 4.08 -5.14 -4.62
C CYS A 61 4.37 -5.88 -3.31
N LEU A 62 5.65 -5.93 -2.94
CA LEU A 62 6.11 -6.62 -1.73
C LEU A 62 5.96 -5.72 -0.50
N SER A 63 5.56 -6.32 0.62
CA SER A 63 5.58 -5.68 1.94
C SER A 63 6.60 -6.40 2.83
N VAL A 64 7.61 -5.68 3.31
CA VAL A 64 8.68 -6.24 4.15
C VAL A 64 8.51 -5.75 5.59
N ARG A 65 8.71 -6.65 6.57
CA ARG A 65 8.73 -6.24 7.98
C ARG A 65 9.98 -5.43 8.29
N GLN A 66 9.80 -4.31 9.00
CA GLN A 66 10.82 -3.31 9.35
C GLN A 66 12.13 -3.88 9.93
N LYS A 67 12.09 -5.06 10.58
CA LYS A 67 13.26 -5.74 11.17
C LYS A 67 14.28 -6.27 10.14
N ARG A 68 13.93 -6.28 8.84
CA ARG A 68 14.81 -6.69 7.73
C ARG A 68 15.19 -5.56 6.78
N MET A 69 14.79 -4.31 7.05
CA MET A 69 15.04 -3.22 6.12
C MET A 69 16.42 -2.59 6.32
N SER A 70 17.30 -2.78 5.34
CA SER A 70 18.27 -1.74 4.97
C SER A 70 17.51 -0.72 4.14
N LEU A 71 17.66 0.57 4.40
CA LEU A 71 17.07 1.67 3.60
C LEU A 71 17.61 1.74 2.16
N ARG A 72 18.24 0.67 1.64
CA ARG A 72 19.04 0.66 0.42
C ARG A 72 18.60 -0.38 -0.61
N ASP A 73 17.42 -0.96 -0.47
CA ASP A 73 16.88 -1.91 -1.45
C ASP A 73 16.08 -1.23 -2.57
N ASP A 74 16.44 0.02 -2.89
CA ASP A 74 15.88 0.69 -4.07
C ASP A 74 16.41 -0.02 -5.31
N THR A 75 15.50 -0.44 -6.18
CA THR A 75 15.84 -1.15 -7.42
C THR A 75 15.44 -0.31 -8.61
N SER A 76 16.35 -0.20 -9.58
CA SER A 76 16.07 0.47 -10.85
C SER A 76 16.33 -0.47 -12.00
N PHE A 77 15.45 -0.48 -12.99
CA PHE A 77 15.63 -1.27 -14.19
C PHE A 77 14.91 -0.64 -15.37
N VAL A 78 15.26 -1.11 -16.57
CA VAL A 78 14.66 -0.65 -17.83
C VAL A 78 13.97 -1.85 -18.48
N PHE A 79 12.76 -1.64 -18.97
CA PHE A 79 12.05 -2.61 -19.80
C PHE A 79 11.71 -2.00 -21.17
N MET A 80 11.34 -2.86 -22.11
CA MET A 80 10.98 -2.47 -23.48
C MET A 80 9.59 -2.99 -23.82
N LEU A 81 8.77 -2.11 -24.39
CA LEU A 81 7.48 -2.45 -25.00
C LEU A 81 7.63 -2.31 -26.51
N THR A 82 7.47 -3.42 -27.22
CA THR A 82 7.53 -3.44 -28.69
C THR A 82 6.12 -3.51 -29.23
N ASP A 83 5.74 -2.50 -30.01
CA ASP A 83 4.50 -2.53 -30.77
C ASP A 83 4.62 -3.59 -31.88
N LYS A 84 3.72 -4.57 -31.85
CA LYS A 84 3.77 -5.75 -32.74
C LYS A 84 3.70 -5.38 -34.22
N ASP A 85 2.85 -4.42 -34.57
CA ASP A 85 2.50 -4.16 -35.97
C ASP A 85 3.45 -3.13 -36.59
N THR A 86 3.89 -2.15 -35.81
CA THR A 86 4.77 -1.07 -36.27
C THR A 86 6.25 -1.34 -36.00
N GLY A 87 6.57 -2.29 -35.11
CA GLY A 87 7.93 -2.56 -34.65
C GLY A 87 8.54 -1.43 -33.81
N ILE A 88 7.75 -0.44 -33.40
CA ILE A 88 8.22 0.68 -32.58
C ILE A 88 8.51 0.16 -31.18
N ILE A 89 9.71 0.45 -30.68
CA ILE A 89 10.13 0.12 -29.32
C ILE A 89 10.00 1.35 -28.44
N ARG A 90 9.35 1.19 -27.28
CA ARG A 90 9.26 2.19 -26.22
C ARG A 90 9.95 1.66 -24.97
N TYR A 91 10.78 2.50 -24.36
CA TYR A 91 11.51 2.16 -23.15
C TYR A 91 10.73 2.63 -21.94
N GLY A 92 10.62 1.76 -20.93
CA GLY A 92 10.10 2.10 -19.61
C GLY A 92 11.22 2.05 -18.58
N ILE A 93 11.34 3.08 -17.75
CA ILE A 93 12.32 3.16 -16.67
C ILE A 93 11.59 3.03 -15.34
N CYS A 94 11.96 2.03 -14.56
CA CYS A 94 11.39 1.77 -13.24
C CYS A 94 12.36 2.21 -12.16
N VAL A 95 11.83 2.88 -11.14
CA VAL A 95 12.51 3.13 -9.88
C VAL A 95 11.58 2.67 -8.77
N ASN A 96 11.94 1.56 -8.14
CA ASN A 96 11.15 0.88 -7.13
C ASN A 96 11.79 1.11 -5.76
N PHE A 97 10.99 1.56 -4.81
CA PHE A 97 11.41 1.87 -3.44
C PHE A 97 10.32 1.47 -2.46
N TYR A 98 10.72 1.20 -1.21
CA TYR A 98 9.75 0.91 -0.15
C TYR A 98 9.22 2.20 0.48
N ARG A 99 7.92 2.22 0.74
CA ARG A 99 7.24 3.29 1.48
C ARG A 99 6.58 2.73 2.73
N SER A 100 6.80 3.37 3.87
CA SER A 100 6.11 3.00 5.10
C SER A 100 4.60 3.27 5.00
N PHE A 101 3.80 2.42 5.64
CA PHE A 101 2.37 2.60 5.77
C PHE A 101 1.93 2.22 7.18
N GLN A 102 0.86 2.84 7.67
CA GLN A 102 0.27 2.48 8.96
C GLN A 102 -0.53 1.19 8.77
N LYS A 103 -0.29 0.20 9.65
CA LYS A 103 -1.13 -0.99 9.69
C LYS A 103 -2.55 -0.57 10.05
N ARG A 104 -3.52 -0.82 9.17
CA ARG A 104 -4.94 -0.63 9.52
C ARG A 104 -5.24 -1.56 10.69
N ILE A 105 -5.57 -1.01 11.84
CA ILE A 105 -6.08 -1.77 12.97
C ILE A 105 -7.47 -2.24 12.55
N SER A 106 -7.62 -3.51 12.21
CA SER A 106 -8.93 -4.13 12.15
C SER A 106 -9.57 -3.93 13.52
N LYS A 107 -10.62 -3.10 13.60
CA LYS A 107 -11.50 -3.14 14.77
C LYS A 107 -12.07 -4.56 14.78
N GLU A 108 -11.47 -5.45 15.56
CA GLU A 108 -12.16 -6.65 15.96
C GLU A 108 -13.49 -6.20 16.54
N LYS A 109 -14.55 -6.86 16.06
CA LYS A 109 -15.92 -6.64 16.46
C LYS A 109 -16.02 -6.99 17.94
N GLY A 110 -15.77 -6.02 18.81
CA GLY A 110 -16.10 -6.10 20.23
C GLY A 110 -17.61 -6.07 20.38
N GLU A 111 -18.28 -7.19 20.16
CA GLU A 111 -19.68 -7.36 20.53
C GLU A 111 -19.76 -7.63 22.04
N GLY A 112 -19.74 -6.54 22.80
CA GLY A 112 -20.36 -6.52 24.12
C GLY A 112 -21.88 -6.48 23.95
N HIS A 113 -22.57 -7.57 24.29
CA HIS A 113 -24.01 -7.55 24.54
C HIS A 113 -24.32 -8.07 25.95
N ARG A 114 -24.86 -7.17 26.77
CA ARG A 114 -25.45 -7.38 28.10
C ARG A 114 -26.72 -8.25 28.04
N SER A 115 -26.98 -9.09 29.03
CA SER A 115 -28.33 -9.47 29.52
C SER A 115 -28.16 -10.27 30.82
N ARG A 116 -28.36 -9.70 32.02
CA ARG A 116 -29.61 -9.31 32.72
C ARG A 116 -30.40 -10.52 33.28
N ASN A 117 -30.26 -10.82 34.57
CA ASN A 117 -31.36 -10.91 35.56
C ASN A 117 -30.91 -11.54 36.90
N GLY A 118 -31.41 -11.04 38.04
CA GLY A 118 -31.37 -11.82 39.28
C GLY A 118 -31.43 -11.14 40.66
N GLN A 119 -32.43 -10.28 40.91
CA GLN A 119 -33.16 -10.11 42.20
C GLN A 119 -32.49 -9.64 43.53
N LYS A 120 -33.23 -8.67 44.12
CA LYS A 120 -33.46 -8.33 45.57
C LYS A 120 -32.52 -7.36 46.30
N ALA A 121 -33.12 -6.24 46.71
CA ALA A 121 -32.75 -5.38 47.85
C ALA A 121 -33.69 -5.70 49.05
N PRO A 122 -33.65 -5.03 50.24
CA PRO A 122 -32.63 -4.19 50.91
C PRO A 122 -32.42 -4.56 52.43
N LYS A 123 -31.72 -3.68 53.19
CA LYS A 123 -31.63 -3.51 54.69
C LYS A 123 -30.48 -4.27 55.39
N SER A 124 -29.82 -3.83 56.47
CA SER A 124 -29.90 -2.68 57.42
C SER A 124 -28.80 -2.85 58.50
N GLY A 125 -28.23 -1.75 59.04
CA GLY A 125 -27.48 -1.70 60.33
C GLY A 125 -26.15 -2.47 60.36
N ASP A 126 -25.14 -2.18 61.18
CA ASP A 126 -25.02 -1.34 62.37
C ASP A 126 -23.52 -1.03 62.63
N ALA A 127 -23.27 -0.26 63.68
CA ALA A 127 -22.12 0.59 63.96
C ALA A 127 -20.72 -0.05 64.23
N SER A 128 -19.73 0.84 64.03
CA SER A 128 -18.57 1.16 64.89
C SER A 128 -17.33 0.25 64.98
N THR A 129 -16.19 0.97 65.08
CA THR A 129 -14.92 0.70 65.82
C THR A 129 -13.70 0.65 64.86
N VAL A 130 -12.95 1.76 64.62
CA VAL A 130 -11.80 2.28 65.42
C VAL A 130 -10.61 1.29 65.26
N GLN A 131 -9.35 1.61 64.88
CA GLN A 131 -8.48 2.78 64.91
C GLN A 131 -7.18 2.46 64.11
N GLU A 132 -6.48 3.50 63.65
CA GLU A 132 -4.99 3.67 63.61
C GLU A 132 -4.09 2.67 62.82
N GLU A 133 -2.95 3.02 62.21
CA GLU A 133 -2.13 4.23 62.22
C GLU A 133 -1.15 4.23 61.02
N ARG A 134 -0.75 5.45 60.64
CA ARG A 134 0.55 5.91 60.13
C ARG A 134 1.17 5.32 58.86
N ALA A 135 1.20 6.20 57.86
CA ALA A 135 2.32 6.41 56.95
C ALA A 135 3.52 7.08 57.66
N ASN A 136 4.71 6.63 57.33
CA ASN A 136 6.00 7.33 57.31
C ASN A 136 6.93 6.39 56.51
N GLU A 137 7.70 6.76 55.51
CA GLU A 137 8.39 8.00 55.17
C GLU A 137 8.68 7.97 53.65
#